data_AF-A0A833Y862-F1
#
_entry.id   AF-A0A833Y862-F1
#
_cell.length_a   1.000
_cell.length_b   1.000
_cell.length_c   1.000
_cell.angle_alpha   90.00
_cell.angle_beta   90.00
_cell.angle_gamma   90.00
#
_symmetry.space_group_name_H-M   'P 1'
#
loop_
_entity.id
_entity.type
_entity.pdbx_description
1 polymer ?
#
loop_
_entity_poly.entity_id
_entity_poly.type
_entity_poly.pdbx_seq_one_letter_code
_entity_poly.pdbx_strand_id
1 'polypeptide(L)'
;MYSSNLKGFILAMVSSAFIGSSFIIKKKGLRRAGVNGPRASVGGYGYLLEPLWWIGMITMIVGEIANFAAYIYAPAVLVTPLGALSIIVSAVLAHFLLKEKLQKMGMLGCLLCIVGSTVIVLHAPEEESLSSVEQIWELAIQPAFLLYTAAAVAITLVLVLYCAPRCGQTNIMVYIGICSIIGSLTVMSIKAIGIAIELSLEGTNQLKYFQTWIFAMVAITCIITQLNYLNMALDTFNTAVVSPIYYALFTSFTILASAIMFKDYSGQSASSIASELCGFITVLSGTAILHSTREPDPPIITDLYTPISPRVSWYIQGNGELWKQKDEDGSPPSFITILRHDYFK
;
A
#
# COMPACT_ATOMS: atom_id res chain seq x y z
N MET A 1 26.20 26.84 2.32
CA MET A 1 26.04 25.41 2.63
C MET A 1 25.14 25.18 3.86
N TYR A 2 25.48 25.68 5.06
CA TYR A 2 24.66 25.47 6.28
C TYR A 2 23.20 25.97 6.17
N SER A 3 22.99 27.19 5.64
CA SER A 3 21.63 27.76 5.49
C SER A 3 20.74 26.97 4.51
N SER A 4 21.31 26.45 3.41
CA SER A 4 20.57 25.63 2.44
C SER A 4 20.19 24.27 3.04
N ASN A 5 21.13 23.61 3.70
CA ASN A 5 20.88 22.31 4.36
C ASN A 5 19.82 22.45 5.46
N LEU A 6 19.84 23.55 6.22
CA LEU A 6 18.80 23.84 7.22
C LEU A 6 17.42 24.02 6.58
N LYS A 7 17.33 24.71 5.43
CA LYS A 7 16.06 24.83 4.68
C LYS A 7 15.55 23.46 4.23
N GLY A 8 16.42 22.62 3.67
CA GLY A 8 16.05 21.26 3.26
C GLY A 8 15.61 20.39 4.44
N PHE A 9 16.30 20.49 5.59
CA PHE A 9 15.91 19.82 6.83
C PHE A 9 14.51 20.23 7.31
N ILE A 10 14.23 21.54 7.39
CA ILE A 10 12.92 22.05 7.81
C ILE A 10 11.83 21.61 6.84
N LEU A 11 12.08 21.68 5.53
CA LEU A 11 11.14 21.22 4.51
C LEU A 11 10.84 19.72 4.62
N ALA A 12 11.86 18.89 4.88
CA ALA A 12 11.69 17.45 5.08
C ALA A 12 10.87 17.14 6.34
N MET A 13 11.06 17.89 7.44
CA MET A 13 10.23 17.75 8.65
C MET A 13 8.77 18.15 8.40
N VAL A 14 8.53 19.27 7.73
CA VAL A 14 7.19 19.76 7.38
C VAL A 14 6.50 18.76 6.44
N SER A 15 7.21 18.28 5.43
CA SER A 15 6.75 17.23 4.52
C SER A 15 6.31 15.99 5.30
N SER A 16 7.16 15.50 6.20
CA SER A 16 6.87 14.31 7.01
C SER A 16 5.64 14.50 7.90
N ALA A 17 5.44 15.69 8.46
CA ALA A 17 4.26 16.03 9.22
C ALA A 17 2.98 15.99 8.37
N PHE A 18 3.02 16.54 7.15
CA PHE A 18 1.90 16.49 6.20
C PHE A 18 1.60 15.08 5.74
N ILE A 19 2.61 14.33 5.30
CA ILE A 19 2.46 12.94 4.86
C ILE A 19 1.88 12.08 6.00
N GLY A 20 2.44 12.16 7.21
CA GLY A 20 1.95 11.41 8.37
C GLY A 20 0.51 11.76 8.75
N SER A 21 0.16 13.04 8.73
CA SER A 21 -1.21 13.51 9.00
C SER A 21 -2.21 13.06 7.93
N SER A 22 -1.77 13.02 6.67
CA SER A 22 -2.61 12.62 5.53
C SER A 22 -3.19 11.22 5.68
N PHE A 23 -2.43 10.25 6.20
CA PHE A 23 -2.89 8.89 6.43
C PHE A 23 -4.06 8.83 7.42
N ILE A 24 -3.99 9.64 8.49
CA ILE A 24 -5.00 9.68 9.55
C ILE A 24 -6.26 10.38 9.07
N ILE A 25 -6.10 11.49 8.35
CA ILE A 25 -7.23 12.23 7.76
C ILE A 25 -7.94 11.37 6.72
N LYS A 26 -7.20 10.72 5.80
CA LYS A 26 -7.75 9.79 4.80
C LYS A 26 -8.55 8.67 5.47
N LYS A 27 -8.00 8.04 6.50
CA LYS A 27 -8.71 6.99 7.23
C LYS A 27 -9.98 7.48 7.92
N LYS A 28 -9.94 8.66 8.54
CA LYS A 28 -11.14 9.26 9.14
C LYS A 28 -12.21 9.54 8.08
N GLY A 29 -11.81 10.00 6.89
CA GLY A 29 -12.69 10.14 5.73
C GLY A 29 -13.27 8.80 5.27
N LEU A 30 -12.43 7.77 5.12
CA LEU A 30 -12.85 6.42 4.74
C LEU A 30 -13.89 5.85 5.72
N ARG A 31 -13.64 5.97 7.03
CA ARG A 31 -14.59 5.53 8.07
C ARG A 31 -15.92 6.27 7.99
N ARG A 32 -15.91 7.58 7.74
CA ARG A 32 -17.13 8.39 7.62
C ARG A 32 -17.94 8.01 6.38
N ALA A 33 -17.26 7.83 5.25
CA ALA A 33 -17.89 7.36 4.02
C ALA A 33 -18.50 5.96 4.17
N GLY A 34 -17.81 5.07 4.91
CA GLY A 34 -18.26 3.71 5.19
C GLY A 34 -19.49 3.58 6.09
N VAL A 35 -19.90 4.65 6.80
CA VAL A 35 -21.16 4.66 7.57
C VAL A 35 -22.37 4.82 6.63
N ASN A 36 -22.21 5.58 5.54
CA ASN A 36 -23.30 5.96 4.65
C ASN A 36 -23.32 5.17 3.34
N GLY A 37 -22.39 4.23 3.14
CA GLY A 37 -22.28 3.47 1.90
C GLY A 37 -21.26 2.33 1.96
N PRO A 38 -21.06 1.63 0.84
CA PRO A 38 -20.11 0.52 0.76
C PRO A 38 -18.70 0.97 1.16
N ARG A 39 -18.09 0.22 2.08
CA ARG A 39 -16.74 0.46 2.58
C ARG A 39 -15.69 0.27 1.48
N ALA A 40 -14.59 1.01 1.57
CA ALA A 40 -13.48 0.84 0.63
C ALA A 40 -12.90 -0.58 0.72
N SER A 41 -12.90 -1.17 1.92
CA SER A 41 -12.44 -2.53 2.18
C SER A 41 -13.14 -3.61 1.32
N VAL A 42 -14.40 -3.39 0.94
CA VAL A 42 -15.19 -4.30 0.09
C VAL A 42 -15.29 -3.84 -1.37
N GLY A 43 -14.45 -2.88 -1.78
CA GLY A 43 -14.44 -2.33 -3.15
C GLY A 43 -15.40 -1.16 -3.38
N GLY A 44 -15.92 -0.54 -2.31
CA GLY A 44 -16.77 0.65 -2.41
C GLY A 44 -15.99 1.94 -2.66
N TYR A 45 -16.49 2.78 -3.57
CA TYR A 45 -15.85 4.08 -3.92
C TYR A 45 -16.54 5.30 -3.29
N GLY A 46 -17.41 5.11 -2.29
CA GLY A 46 -18.17 6.20 -1.67
C GLY A 46 -17.32 7.29 -1.01
N TYR A 47 -16.07 6.97 -0.65
CA TYR A 47 -15.12 7.92 -0.09
C TYR A 47 -14.71 9.04 -1.05
N LEU A 48 -14.91 8.87 -2.36
CA LEU A 48 -14.66 9.93 -3.35
C LEU A 48 -15.59 11.13 -3.20
N LEU A 49 -16.75 10.93 -2.57
CA LEU A 49 -17.72 12.00 -2.26
C LEU A 49 -17.47 12.64 -0.89
N GLU A 50 -16.62 12.04 -0.04
CA GLU A 50 -16.37 12.54 1.32
C GLU A 50 -15.29 13.63 1.29
N PRO A 51 -15.60 14.88 1.66
CA PRO A 51 -14.63 15.98 1.60
C PRO A 51 -13.41 15.75 2.49
N LEU A 52 -13.60 15.07 3.63
CA LEU A 52 -12.50 14.78 4.56
C LEU A 52 -11.44 13.87 3.92
N TRP A 53 -11.82 12.95 3.04
CA TRP A 53 -10.86 12.11 2.32
C TRP A 53 -10.01 12.96 1.35
N TRP A 54 -10.63 13.90 0.64
CA TRP A 54 -9.93 14.85 -0.24
C TRP A 54 -8.98 15.78 0.51
N ILE A 55 -9.35 16.25 1.70
CA ILE A 55 -8.43 17.00 2.56
C ILE A 55 -7.19 16.16 2.85
N GLY A 56 -7.38 14.87 3.16
CA GLY A 56 -6.28 13.92 3.33
C GLY A 56 -5.41 13.79 2.08
N MET A 57 -6.02 13.66 0.89
CA MET A 57 -5.29 13.58 -0.37
C MET A 57 -4.50 14.86 -0.70
N ILE A 58 -5.10 16.03 -0.54
CA ILE A 58 -4.42 17.32 -0.76
C ILE A 58 -3.26 17.49 0.21
N THR A 59 -3.46 17.11 1.49
CA THR A 59 -2.39 17.15 2.50
C THR A 59 -1.21 16.25 2.10
N MET A 60 -1.50 15.06 1.54
CA MET A 60 -0.47 14.15 1.01
C MET A 60 0.30 14.79 -0.14
N ILE A 61 -0.40 15.37 -1.13
CA ILE A 61 0.23 16.02 -2.29
C ILE A 61 1.12 17.18 -1.87
N VAL A 62 0.65 18.04 -0.95
CA VAL A 62 1.47 19.14 -0.41
C VAL A 62 2.71 18.60 0.31
N GLY A 63 2.56 17.51 1.07
CA GLY A 63 3.67 16.82 1.71
C GLY A 63 4.70 16.30 0.72
N GLU A 64 4.29 15.66 -0.36
CA GLU A 64 5.20 15.16 -1.42
C GLU A 64 5.91 16.29 -2.17
N ILE A 65 5.22 17.39 -2.47
CA ILE A 65 5.85 18.58 -3.08
C ILE A 65 6.91 19.17 -2.15
N ALA A 66 6.61 19.27 -0.85
CA ALA A 66 7.59 19.72 0.15
C ALA A 66 8.77 18.74 0.29
N ASN A 67 8.52 17.43 0.13
CA ASN A 67 9.56 16.41 0.13
C ASN A 67 10.51 16.60 -1.05
N PHE A 68 9.95 16.77 -2.26
CA PHE A 68 10.72 17.04 -3.47
C PHE A 68 11.56 18.32 -3.33
N ALA A 69 10.96 19.39 -2.82
CA ALA A 69 11.67 20.62 -2.53
C ALA A 69 12.81 20.44 -1.52
N ALA A 70 12.66 19.54 -0.54
CA ALA A 70 13.73 19.24 0.43
C ALA A 70 14.97 18.64 -0.26
N TYR A 71 14.80 17.75 -1.24
CA TYR A 71 15.89 17.16 -2.02
C TYR A 71 16.66 18.19 -2.88
N ILE A 72 16.04 19.32 -3.23
CA ILE A 72 16.73 20.43 -3.94
C ILE A 72 17.74 21.12 -3.00
N TYR A 73 17.45 21.19 -1.70
CA TYR A 73 18.23 21.97 -0.73
C TYR A 73 19.12 21.14 0.19
N ALA A 74 18.84 19.85 0.34
CA ALA A 74 19.56 18.94 1.23
C ALA A 74 19.81 17.58 0.55
N PRO A 75 20.94 16.92 0.88
CA PRO A 75 21.28 15.63 0.31
C PRO A 75 20.31 14.54 0.77
N ALA A 76 20.13 13.50 -0.07
CA ALA A 76 19.19 12.41 0.19
C ALA A 76 19.44 11.70 1.53
N VAL A 77 20.71 11.49 1.90
CA VAL A 77 21.11 10.90 3.18
C VAL A 77 20.57 11.64 4.41
N LEU A 78 20.23 12.93 4.30
CA LEU A 78 19.57 13.69 5.36
C LEU A 78 18.04 13.65 5.24
N VAL A 79 17.51 13.81 4.03
CA VAL A 79 16.07 13.94 3.79
C VAL A 79 15.34 12.62 4.01
N THR A 80 15.91 11.49 3.57
CA THR A 80 15.18 10.23 3.57
C THR A 80 14.96 9.62 4.97
N PRO A 81 15.92 9.66 5.92
CA PRO A 81 15.66 9.26 7.30
C PRO A 81 14.58 10.12 7.98
N LEU A 82 14.47 11.39 7.61
CA LEU A 82 13.41 12.28 8.11
C LEU A 82 12.03 11.83 7.60
N GLY A 83 11.94 11.18 6.44
CA GLY A 83 10.71 10.56 5.96
C GLY A 83 10.12 9.55 6.95
N ALA A 84 10.94 8.87 7.76
CA ALA A 84 10.46 7.97 8.81
C ALA A 84 9.74 8.72 9.96
N LEU A 85 9.95 10.04 10.12
CA LEU A 85 9.17 10.87 11.04
C LEU A 85 7.68 10.87 10.67
N SER A 86 7.33 10.71 9.40
CA SER A 86 5.92 10.60 8.98
C SER A 86 5.20 9.41 9.61
N ILE A 87 5.93 8.32 9.86
CA ILE A 87 5.41 7.13 10.55
C ILE A 87 5.10 7.49 12.00
N ILE A 88 6.03 8.16 12.70
CA ILE A 88 5.86 8.59 14.09
C ILE A 88 4.67 9.55 14.20
N VAL A 89 4.60 10.56 13.34
CA VAL A 89 3.47 11.51 13.29
C VAL A 89 2.16 10.77 13.07
N SER A 90 2.10 9.84 12.11
CA SER A 90 0.90 9.05 11.85
C SER A 90 0.51 8.18 13.06
N ALA A 91 1.47 7.56 13.74
CA ALA A 91 1.20 6.72 14.91
C ALA A 91 0.69 7.54 16.11
N VAL A 92 1.30 8.70 16.37
CA VAL A 92 0.86 9.63 17.43
C VAL A 92 -0.55 10.15 17.14
N LEU A 93 -0.82 10.60 15.91
CA LEU A 93 -2.13 11.08 15.51
C LEU A 93 -3.18 9.94 15.48
N ALA A 94 -2.81 8.71 15.13
CA ALA A 94 -3.70 7.56 15.22
C ALA A 94 -4.15 7.33 16.67
N HIS A 95 -3.24 7.48 17.63
CA HIS A 95 -3.55 7.35 19.04
C HIS A 95 -4.57 8.41 19.51
N PHE A 96 -4.35 9.68 19.16
CA PHE A 96 -5.22 10.77 19.63
C PHE A 96 -6.53 10.89 18.84
N LEU A 97 -6.49 10.79 17.51
CA LEU A 97 -7.66 11.06 16.64
C LEU A 97 -8.49 9.82 16.33
N LEU A 98 -7.87 8.65 16.21
CA LEU A 98 -8.56 7.39 15.91
C LEU A 98 -8.76 6.52 17.16
N LYS A 99 -8.19 6.93 18.31
CA LYS A 99 -8.16 6.16 19.57
C LYS A 99 -7.55 4.76 19.40
N GLU A 100 -6.66 4.61 18.42
CA GLU A 100 -5.97 3.36 18.14
C GLU A 100 -4.84 3.18 19.16
N LYS A 101 -4.86 2.07 19.88
CA LYS A 101 -3.78 1.73 20.83
C LYS A 101 -2.82 0.78 20.14
N LEU A 102 -1.54 1.12 20.19
CA LEU A 102 -0.48 0.22 19.77
C LEU A 102 0.06 -0.49 21.01
N GLN A 103 0.11 -1.82 21.00
CA GLN A 103 0.74 -2.59 22.07
C GLN A 103 2.25 -2.29 22.15
N LYS A 104 2.86 -2.51 23.32
CA LYS A 104 4.31 -2.30 23.52
C LYS A 104 5.16 -3.05 22.49
N MET A 105 4.75 -4.28 22.14
CA MET A 105 5.42 -5.08 21.13
C MET A 105 5.23 -4.54 19.71
N GLY A 106 4.07 -3.93 19.42
CA GLY A 106 3.87 -3.21 18.16
C GLY A 106 4.80 -2.01 18.03
N MET A 107 5.08 -1.30 19.14
CA MET A 107 6.02 -0.16 19.15
C MET A 107 7.45 -0.60 18.83
N LEU A 108 7.87 -1.76 19.35
CA LEU A 108 9.14 -2.37 19.00
C LEU A 108 9.19 -2.73 17.51
N GLY A 109 8.11 -3.31 16.97
CA GLY A 109 8.00 -3.58 15.53
C GLY A 109 8.13 -2.32 14.67
N CYS A 110 7.45 -1.22 15.04
CA CYS A 110 7.56 0.06 14.35
C CYS A 110 9.00 0.60 14.38
N LEU A 111 9.65 0.54 15.55
CA LEU A 111 11.04 0.97 15.71
C LEU A 111 11.99 0.17 14.81
N LEU A 112 11.82 -1.16 14.76
CA LEU A 112 12.61 -2.03 13.89
C LEU A 112 12.38 -1.71 12.41
N CYS A 113 11.13 -1.47 11.98
CA CYS A 113 10.85 -1.05 10.61
C CYS A 113 11.53 0.28 10.26
N ILE A 114 11.46 1.28 11.13
CA ILE A 114 12.09 2.60 10.94
C ILE A 114 13.62 2.48 10.86
N VAL A 115 14.23 1.76 11.81
CA VAL A 115 15.69 1.58 11.85
C VAL A 115 16.14 0.81 10.62
N GLY A 116 15.49 -0.31 10.31
CA GLY A 116 15.82 -1.13 9.15
C GLY A 116 15.71 -0.36 7.84
N SER A 117 14.60 0.35 7.60
CA SER A 117 14.43 1.17 6.39
C SER A 117 15.47 2.28 6.28
N THR A 118 15.85 2.90 7.40
CA THR A 118 16.88 3.95 7.42
C THR A 118 18.24 3.37 7.05
N VAL A 119 18.60 2.19 7.58
CA VAL A 119 19.85 1.50 7.25
C VAL A 119 19.92 1.13 5.77
N ILE A 120 18.83 0.59 5.20
CA ILE A 120 18.76 0.24 3.77
C ILE A 120 19.01 1.48 2.92
N VAL A 121 18.31 2.58 3.19
CA VAL A 121 18.45 3.80 2.41
C VAL A 121 19.84 4.42 2.54
N LEU A 122 20.43 4.45 3.74
CA LEU A 122 21.73 5.08 3.96
C LEU A 122 22.88 4.35 3.26
N HIS A 123 22.71 3.06 2.99
CA HIS A 123 23.72 2.25 2.30
C HIS A 123 23.35 1.95 0.84
N ALA A 124 22.16 2.39 0.41
CA ALA A 124 21.71 2.30 -0.98
C ALA A 124 22.75 2.95 -1.90
N PRO A 125 22.93 2.43 -3.11
CA PRO A 125 23.94 2.95 -4.02
C PRO A 125 23.62 4.39 -4.43
N GLU A 126 24.66 5.17 -4.70
CA GLU A 126 24.49 6.47 -5.32
C GLU A 126 23.97 6.27 -6.74
N GLU A 127 22.83 6.89 -7.04
CA GLU A 127 22.24 6.81 -8.37
C GLU A 127 23.07 7.63 -9.37
N GLU A 128 23.46 7.03 -10.50
CA GLU A 128 24.12 7.78 -11.57
C GLU A 128 23.20 8.87 -12.13
N SER A 129 23.76 10.05 -12.40
CA SER A 129 23.03 11.16 -13.03
C SER A 129 22.74 10.83 -14.49
N LEU A 130 21.54 10.33 -14.76
CA LEU A 130 21.08 10.06 -16.13
C LEU A 130 20.76 11.36 -16.86
N SER A 131 21.18 11.44 -18.11
CA SER A 131 21.15 12.68 -18.93
C SER A 131 20.09 12.67 -20.03
N SER A 132 19.36 11.57 -20.23
CA SER A 132 18.25 11.49 -21.20
C SER A 132 17.19 10.46 -20.81
N VAL A 133 15.94 10.72 -21.18
CA VAL A 133 14.82 9.76 -21.09
C VAL A 133 15.08 8.51 -21.93
N GLU A 134 15.80 8.65 -23.04
CA GLU A 134 16.17 7.52 -23.90
C GLU A 134 17.12 6.56 -23.17
N GLN A 135 18.03 7.07 -22.33
CA GLN A 135 18.89 6.21 -21.51
C GLN A 135 18.06 5.40 -20.51
N ILE A 136 17.07 6.03 -19.87
CA ILE A 136 16.16 5.34 -18.94
C ILE A 136 15.33 4.30 -19.66
N TRP A 137 14.90 4.60 -20.88
CA TRP A 137 14.17 3.66 -21.74
C TRP A 137 15.02 2.44 -22.09
N GLU A 138 16.28 2.64 -22.49
CA GLU A 138 17.21 1.54 -22.74
C GLU A 138 17.42 0.69 -21.49
N LEU A 139 17.57 1.30 -20.31
CA LEU A 139 17.64 0.59 -19.03
C LEU A 139 16.34 -0.19 -18.73
N ALA A 140 15.18 0.40 -19.02
CA ALA A 140 13.88 -0.23 -18.77
C ALA A 140 13.58 -1.42 -19.71
N ILE A 141 14.11 -1.41 -20.93
CA ILE A 141 13.96 -2.52 -21.90
C ILE A 141 14.96 -3.65 -21.64
N GLN A 142 15.95 -3.46 -20.77
CA GLN A 142 16.89 -4.53 -20.46
C GLN A 142 16.17 -5.77 -19.91
N PRO A 143 16.64 -6.97 -20.26
CA PRO A 143 15.96 -8.22 -19.93
C PRO A 143 15.78 -8.40 -18.41
N ALA A 144 16.71 -7.90 -17.60
CA ALA A 144 16.63 -7.98 -16.14
C ALA A 144 15.43 -7.16 -15.59
N PHE A 145 15.27 -5.91 -16.03
CA PHE A 145 14.18 -5.06 -15.57
C PHE A 145 12.83 -5.48 -16.18
N LEU A 146 12.82 -5.96 -17.42
CA LEU A 146 11.62 -6.56 -18.02
C LEU A 146 11.17 -7.81 -17.25
N LEU A 147 12.10 -8.67 -16.84
CA LEU A 147 11.78 -9.84 -16.01
C LEU A 147 11.24 -9.43 -14.64
N TYR A 148 11.86 -8.44 -14.00
CA TYR A 148 11.36 -7.86 -12.75
C TYR A 148 9.94 -7.30 -12.91
N THR A 149 9.70 -6.51 -13.96
CA THR A 149 8.39 -5.91 -14.24
C THR A 149 7.34 -6.99 -14.52
N ALA A 150 7.67 -8.00 -15.32
CA ALA A 150 6.79 -9.12 -15.60
C ALA A 150 6.46 -9.92 -14.33
N ALA A 151 7.45 -10.18 -13.47
CA ALA A 151 7.26 -10.84 -12.19
C ALA A 151 6.40 -9.99 -11.24
N ALA A 152 6.67 -8.69 -11.14
CA ALA A 152 5.92 -7.74 -10.32
C ALA A 152 4.45 -7.67 -10.74
N VAL A 153 4.18 -7.60 -12.04
CA VAL A 153 2.82 -7.62 -12.60
C VAL A 153 2.15 -8.97 -12.34
N ALA A 154 2.84 -10.09 -12.59
CA ALA A 154 2.29 -11.43 -12.36
C ALA A 154 1.95 -11.67 -10.88
N ILE A 155 2.86 -11.35 -9.97
CA ILE A 155 2.64 -11.43 -8.51
C ILE A 155 1.48 -10.52 -8.10
N THR A 156 1.44 -9.29 -8.61
CA THR A 156 0.33 -8.37 -8.34
C THR A 156 -1.00 -8.96 -8.83
N LEU A 157 -1.06 -9.49 -10.04
CA LEU A 157 -2.27 -10.11 -10.57
C LEU A 157 -2.74 -11.29 -9.72
N VAL A 158 -1.82 -12.16 -9.27
CA VAL A 158 -2.16 -13.25 -8.34
C VAL A 158 -2.68 -12.69 -7.01
N LEU A 159 -2.02 -11.68 -6.46
CA LEU A 159 -2.46 -11.05 -5.22
C LEU A 159 -3.83 -10.39 -5.37
N VAL A 160 -4.12 -9.74 -6.51
CA VAL A 160 -5.38 -9.05 -6.79
C VAL A 160 -6.52 -10.03 -7.09
N LEU A 161 -6.29 -11.04 -7.92
CA LEU A 161 -7.35 -11.93 -8.40
C LEU A 161 -7.62 -13.09 -7.42
N TYR A 162 -6.60 -13.57 -6.71
CA TYR A 162 -6.71 -14.75 -5.86
C TYR A 162 -6.67 -14.41 -4.37
N CYS A 163 -5.69 -13.61 -3.93
CA CYS A 163 -5.45 -13.36 -2.50
C CYS A 163 -6.32 -12.24 -1.93
N ALA A 164 -6.56 -11.15 -2.66
CA ALA A 164 -7.32 -10.01 -2.19
C ALA A 164 -8.79 -10.37 -1.89
N PRO A 165 -9.50 -11.18 -2.71
CA PRO A 165 -10.87 -11.59 -2.41
C PRO A 165 -10.97 -12.58 -1.25
N ARG A 166 -9.96 -13.45 -1.06
CA ARG A 166 -9.98 -14.50 -0.03
C ARG A 166 -9.43 -14.05 1.32
N CYS A 167 -8.30 -13.34 1.29
CA CYS A 167 -7.47 -13.06 2.45
C CYS A 167 -7.15 -11.57 2.61
N GLY A 168 -7.61 -10.69 1.71
CA GLY A 168 -7.27 -9.27 1.77
C GLY A 168 -7.76 -8.59 3.05
N GLN A 169 -8.93 -8.96 3.54
CA GLN A 169 -9.50 -8.43 4.78
C GLN A 169 -8.84 -8.99 6.05
N THR A 170 -8.26 -10.19 5.96
CA THR A 170 -7.67 -10.89 7.11
C THR A 170 -6.16 -10.71 7.20
N ASN A 171 -5.47 -10.50 6.08
CA ASN A 171 -4.02 -10.37 6.02
C ASN A 171 -3.60 -9.04 5.38
N ILE A 172 -3.02 -8.17 6.22
CA ILE A 172 -2.51 -6.84 5.83
C ILE A 172 -1.45 -6.89 4.73
N MET A 173 -0.67 -7.97 4.67
CA MET A 173 0.40 -8.12 3.67
C MET A 173 -0.13 -8.19 2.25
N VAL A 174 -1.38 -8.59 2.05
CA VAL A 174 -1.96 -8.69 0.70
C VAL A 174 -2.14 -7.28 0.11
N TYR A 175 -2.87 -6.40 0.80
CA TYR A 175 -3.11 -5.04 0.31
C TYR A 175 -1.84 -4.21 0.29
N ILE A 176 -1.00 -4.31 1.33
CA ILE A 176 0.26 -3.57 1.38
C ILE A 176 1.29 -4.13 0.38
N GLY A 177 1.38 -5.45 0.21
CA GLY A 177 2.24 -6.05 -0.81
C GLY A 177 1.88 -5.56 -2.22
N ILE A 178 0.59 -5.55 -2.57
CA ILE A 178 0.12 -5.03 -3.86
C ILE A 178 0.55 -3.57 -4.05
N CYS A 179 0.25 -2.70 -3.07
CA CYS A 179 0.53 -1.28 -3.23
C CYS A 179 2.05 -0.96 -3.17
N SER A 180 2.86 -1.78 -2.48
CA SER A 180 4.31 -1.63 -2.43
C SER A 180 4.99 -2.10 -3.72
N ILE A 181 4.58 -3.24 -4.29
CA ILE A 181 5.13 -3.75 -5.57
C ILE A 181 4.79 -2.79 -6.71
N ILE A 182 3.51 -2.43 -6.86
CA ILE A 182 3.07 -1.46 -7.87
C ILE A 182 3.69 -0.09 -7.60
N GLY A 183 3.82 0.31 -6.33
CA GLY A 183 4.48 1.54 -5.94
C GLY A 183 5.93 1.64 -6.40
N SER A 184 6.69 0.55 -6.38
CA SER A 184 8.07 0.55 -6.91
C SER A 184 8.12 0.90 -8.41
N LEU A 185 7.17 0.38 -9.20
CA LEU A 185 7.04 0.69 -10.63
C LEU A 185 6.61 2.14 -10.84
N THR A 186 5.74 2.68 -9.97
CA THR A 186 5.40 4.11 -9.95
C THR A 186 6.64 4.97 -9.79
N VAL A 187 7.53 4.66 -8.82
CA VAL A 187 8.73 5.46 -8.56
C VAL A 187 9.66 5.46 -9.77
N MET A 188 9.92 4.30 -10.37
CA MET A 188 10.76 4.21 -11.59
C MET A 188 10.18 5.04 -12.74
N SER A 189 8.85 4.98 -12.92
CA SER A 189 8.16 5.73 -13.98
C SER A 189 8.17 7.24 -13.73
N ILE A 190 7.92 7.68 -12.49
CA ILE A 190 7.97 9.10 -12.10
C ILE A 190 9.39 9.64 -12.26
N LYS A 191 10.42 8.86 -11.94
CA LYS A 191 11.82 9.26 -12.13
C LYS A 191 12.12 9.55 -13.60
N ALA A 192 11.64 8.70 -14.51
CA ALA A 192 11.74 8.93 -15.95
C ALA A 192 11.02 10.21 -16.41
N ILE A 193 9.81 10.45 -15.89
CA ILE A 193 9.01 11.65 -16.19
C ILE A 193 9.68 12.91 -15.61
N GLY A 194 10.24 12.84 -14.40
CA GLY A 194 10.93 13.95 -13.74
C GLY A 194 12.11 14.44 -14.58
N ILE A 195 12.95 13.50 -15.03
CA ILE A 195 14.07 13.79 -15.93
C ILE A 195 13.58 14.35 -17.28
N ALA A 196 12.48 13.82 -17.82
CA ALA A 196 11.88 14.34 -19.05
C ALA A 196 11.45 15.81 -18.92
N ILE A 197 10.84 16.17 -17.79
CA ILE A 197 10.38 17.54 -17.49
C ILE A 197 11.58 18.46 -17.32
N GLU A 198 12.58 18.05 -16.53
CA GLU A 198 13.81 18.83 -16.29
C GLU A 198 14.50 19.19 -17.61
N LEU A 199 14.80 18.19 -18.45
CA LEU A 199 15.43 18.38 -19.76
C LEU A 199 14.56 19.21 -20.74
N SER A 200 13.23 19.15 -20.59
CA SER A 200 12.30 19.98 -21.39
C SER A 200 12.33 21.44 -20.98
N LEU A 201 12.50 21.73 -19.68
CA LEU A 201 12.68 23.09 -19.18
C LEU A 201 14.04 23.67 -19.60
N GLU A 202 15.06 22.84 -19.76
CA GLU A 202 16.39 23.22 -20.28
C GLU A 202 16.41 23.46 -21.81
N GLY A 203 15.30 23.22 -22.51
CA GLY A 203 15.12 23.58 -23.92
C GLY A 203 15.15 22.41 -24.91
N THR A 204 15.36 21.17 -24.45
CA THR A 204 15.22 19.97 -25.29
C THR A 204 13.84 19.36 -25.08
N ASN A 205 12.91 19.49 -26.03
CA ASN A 205 11.53 19.01 -25.85
C ASN A 205 11.43 17.47 -25.78
N GLN A 206 11.72 16.89 -24.62
CA GLN A 206 11.63 15.45 -24.34
C GLN A 206 10.18 14.94 -24.31
N LEU A 207 9.21 15.86 -24.19
CA LEU A 207 7.77 15.56 -24.25
C LEU A 207 7.29 15.09 -25.64
N LYS A 208 8.09 15.28 -26.69
CA LYS A 208 7.80 14.74 -28.04
C LYS A 208 8.01 13.23 -28.12
N TYR A 209 8.83 12.67 -27.24
CA TYR A 209 9.14 11.25 -27.27
C TYR A 209 7.98 10.41 -26.77
N PHE A 210 7.67 9.35 -27.51
CA PHE A 210 6.62 8.41 -27.17
C PHE A 210 6.91 7.68 -25.84
N GLN A 211 8.18 7.50 -25.50
CA GLN A 211 8.67 6.88 -24.27
C GLN A 211 8.13 7.58 -23.02
N THR A 212 8.15 8.92 -23.01
CA THR A 212 7.63 9.75 -21.91
C THR A 212 6.15 9.48 -21.66
N TRP A 213 5.37 9.29 -22.72
CA TRP A 213 3.94 8.99 -22.62
C TRP A 213 3.67 7.56 -22.12
N ILE A 214 4.52 6.58 -22.48
CA ILE A 214 4.44 5.24 -21.88
C ILE A 214 4.70 5.32 -20.38
N PHE A 215 5.78 5.97 -19.94
CA PHE A 215 6.06 6.10 -18.51
C PHE A 215 4.94 6.84 -17.78
N ALA A 216 4.34 7.87 -18.39
CA ALA A 216 3.18 8.56 -17.84
C ALA A 216 1.95 7.65 -17.70
N MET A 217 1.63 6.85 -18.72
CA MET A 217 0.53 5.89 -18.67
C MET A 217 0.74 4.85 -17.57
N VAL A 218 1.95 4.27 -17.48
CA VAL A 218 2.31 3.30 -16.44
C VAL A 218 2.21 3.94 -15.05
N ALA A 219 2.74 5.16 -14.87
CA ALA A 219 2.66 5.88 -13.60
C ALA A 219 1.21 6.12 -13.18
N ILE A 220 0.34 6.59 -14.07
CA ILE A 220 -1.07 6.86 -13.76
C ILE A 220 -1.80 5.56 -13.36
N THR A 221 -1.64 4.48 -14.13
CA THR A 221 -2.27 3.19 -13.80
C THR A 221 -1.77 2.64 -12.47
N CYS A 222 -0.46 2.76 -12.20
CA CYS A 222 0.12 2.30 -10.95
C CYS A 222 -0.35 3.15 -9.75
N ILE A 223 -0.40 4.49 -9.87
CA ILE A 223 -0.90 5.39 -8.82
C ILE A 223 -2.36 5.08 -8.46
N ILE A 224 -3.23 4.88 -9.45
CA ILE A 224 -4.65 4.56 -9.20
C ILE A 224 -4.76 3.23 -8.45
N THR A 225 -4.03 2.21 -8.90
CA THR A 225 -4.01 0.88 -8.28
C THR A 225 -3.46 0.95 -6.85
N GLN A 226 -2.32 1.62 -6.67
CA GLN A 226 -1.66 1.82 -5.38
C GLN A 226 -2.58 2.53 -4.39
N LEU A 227 -3.24 3.61 -4.80
CA LEU A 227 -4.15 4.36 -3.95
C LEU A 227 -5.38 3.54 -3.55
N ASN A 228 -5.93 2.75 -4.48
CA ASN A 228 -7.06 1.88 -4.20
C ASN A 228 -6.74 0.88 -3.09
N TYR A 229 -5.65 0.11 -3.24
CA TYR A 229 -5.26 -0.89 -2.24
C TYR A 229 -4.77 -0.28 -0.93
N LEU A 230 -4.15 0.90 -0.97
CA LEU A 230 -3.81 1.63 0.24
C LEU A 230 -5.07 2.08 1.00
N ASN A 231 -6.11 2.55 0.30
CA ASN A 231 -7.38 2.88 0.93
C ASN A 231 -8.07 1.65 1.52
N MET A 232 -8.03 0.50 0.82
CA MET A 232 -8.53 -0.77 1.37
C MET A 232 -7.78 -1.16 2.66
N ALA A 233 -6.45 -1.02 2.68
CA ALA A 233 -5.66 -1.30 3.87
C ALA A 233 -5.97 -0.34 5.04
N LEU A 234 -6.10 0.96 4.78
CA LEU A 234 -6.40 1.96 5.80
C LEU A 234 -7.81 1.83 6.38
N ASP A 235 -8.79 1.44 5.56
CA ASP A 235 -10.16 1.21 6.02
C ASP A 235 -10.28 -0.07 6.86
N THR A 236 -9.47 -1.09 6.53
CA THR A 236 -9.52 -2.41 7.18
C THR A 236 -8.67 -2.48 8.46
N PHE A 237 -7.44 -1.99 8.43
CA PHE A 237 -6.43 -2.27 9.47
C PHE A 237 -6.05 -1.04 10.29
N ASN A 238 -5.47 -1.25 11.47
CA ASN A 238 -4.95 -0.19 12.35
C ASN A 238 -3.83 0.61 11.65
N THR A 239 -3.92 1.94 11.61
CA THR A 239 -2.97 2.76 10.83
C THR A 239 -1.59 2.76 11.45
N ALA A 240 -1.52 2.62 12.76
CA ALA A 240 -0.25 2.55 13.47
C ALA A 240 0.54 1.27 13.13
N VAL A 241 -0.11 0.26 12.54
CA VAL A 241 0.52 -0.94 11.96
C VAL A 241 0.71 -0.81 10.43
N VAL A 242 -0.25 -0.21 9.73
CA VAL A 242 -0.21 -0.01 8.27
C VAL A 242 0.95 0.88 7.84
N SER A 243 1.13 2.05 8.46
CA SER A 243 2.15 3.02 8.00
C SER A 243 3.59 2.46 8.05
N PRO A 244 4.05 1.82 9.16
CA PRO A 244 5.38 1.24 9.21
C PRO A 244 5.58 0.09 8.21
N ILE A 245 4.62 -0.83 8.09
CA ILE A 245 4.73 -1.98 7.17
C ILE A 245 4.74 -1.48 5.71
N TYR A 246 3.88 -0.52 5.38
CA TYR A 246 3.84 0.10 4.06
C TYR A 246 5.18 0.75 3.72
N TYR A 247 5.70 1.59 4.60
CA TYR A 247 6.98 2.27 4.38
C TYR A 247 8.12 1.27 4.16
N ALA A 248 8.19 0.24 5.01
CA ALA A 248 9.17 -0.84 4.93
C ALA A 248 9.14 -1.59 3.58
N LEU A 249 7.98 -2.14 3.22
CA LEU A 249 7.83 -2.94 2.00
C LEU A 249 7.98 -2.07 0.75
N PHE A 250 7.38 -0.88 0.74
CA PHE A 250 7.49 0.07 -0.37
C PHE A 250 8.94 0.48 -0.61
N THR A 251 9.68 0.84 0.44
CA THR A 251 11.10 1.22 0.32
C THR A 251 11.93 0.05 -0.18
N SER A 252 11.71 -1.16 0.35
CA SER A 252 12.46 -2.35 -0.06
C SER A 252 12.24 -2.69 -1.54
N PHE A 253 11.00 -2.72 -2.01
CA PHE A 253 10.71 -2.99 -3.42
C PHE A 253 11.19 -1.86 -4.35
N THR A 254 11.13 -0.60 -3.90
CA THR A 254 11.63 0.54 -4.66
C THR A 254 13.15 0.46 -4.87
N ILE A 255 13.90 0.14 -3.81
CA ILE A 255 15.36 -0.02 -3.90
C ILE A 255 15.71 -1.23 -4.75
N LEU A 256 15.00 -2.35 -4.61
CA LEU A 256 15.19 -3.52 -5.47
C LEU A 256 14.93 -3.19 -6.95
N ALA A 257 13.85 -2.48 -7.26
CA ALA A 257 13.54 -2.05 -8.62
C ALA A 257 14.65 -1.12 -9.17
N SER A 258 15.10 -0.16 -8.36
CA SER A 258 16.17 0.78 -8.73
C SER A 258 17.48 0.03 -9.02
N ALA A 259 17.90 -0.85 -8.12
CA ALA A 259 19.13 -1.63 -8.26
C ALA A 259 19.13 -2.54 -9.50
N ILE A 260 17.98 -3.12 -9.86
CA ILE A 260 17.84 -3.93 -11.08
C ILE A 260 17.87 -3.04 -12.34
N MET A 261 17.20 -1.88 -12.30
CA MET A 261 17.09 -0.99 -13.47
C MET A 261 18.41 -0.27 -13.80
N PHE A 262 19.08 0.29 -12.79
CA PHE A 262 20.30 1.08 -12.97
C PHE A 262 21.59 0.24 -12.89
N LYS A 263 21.49 -1.04 -12.51
CA LYS A 263 22.64 -1.94 -12.33
C LYS A 263 23.66 -1.47 -11.30
N ASP A 264 23.21 -0.74 -10.29
CA ASP A 264 24.07 -0.13 -9.29
C ASP A 264 24.84 -1.14 -8.40
N TYR A 265 24.61 -2.45 -8.57
CA TYR A 265 25.30 -3.51 -7.84
C TYR A 265 26.79 -3.67 -8.20
N SER A 266 27.25 -3.18 -9.36
CA SER A 266 28.64 -3.40 -9.81
C SER A 266 29.68 -2.50 -9.13
N GLY A 267 29.27 -1.42 -8.46
CA GLY A 267 30.15 -0.46 -7.79
C GLY A 267 30.10 -0.51 -6.25
N GLN A 268 29.18 -1.30 -5.67
CA GLN A 268 28.97 -1.31 -4.24
C GLN A 268 30.03 -2.09 -3.45
N SER A 269 30.44 -1.53 -2.32
CA SER A 269 31.27 -2.24 -1.35
C SER A 269 30.49 -3.41 -0.74
N ALA A 270 31.18 -4.53 -0.47
CA ALA A 270 30.57 -5.69 0.20
C ALA A 270 29.96 -5.32 1.57
N SER A 271 30.51 -4.32 2.25
CA SER A 271 29.95 -3.77 3.49
C SER A 271 28.62 -3.06 3.29
N SER A 272 28.43 -2.31 2.20
CA SER A 272 27.15 -1.65 1.90
C SER A 272 26.06 -2.68 1.64
N ILE A 273 26.36 -3.70 0.82
CA ILE A 273 25.44 -4.81 0.53
C ILE A 273 25.06 -5.55 1.83
N ALA A 274 26.04 -5.83 2.70
CA ALA A 274 25.79 -6.50 3.98
C ALA A 274 24.90 -5.64 4.91
N SER A 275 25.13 -4.32 4.96
CA SER A 275 24.29 -3.38 5.71
C SER A 275 22.87 -3.31 5.16
N GLU A 276 22.69 -3.27 3.84
CA GLU A 276 21.37 -3.31 3.20
C GLU A 276 20.61 -4.60 3.53
N LEU A 277 21.27 -5.76 3.42
CA LEU A 277 20.68 -7.06 3.79
C LEU A 277 20.31 -7.11 5.27
N CYS A 278 21.17 -6.57 6.15
CA CYS A 278 20.86 -6.45 7.59
C CYS A 278 19.65 -5.55 7.83
N GLY A 279 19.57 -4.41 7.14
CA GLY A 279 18.43 -3.51 7.18
C GLY A 279 17.14 -4.20 6.72
N PHE A 280 17.21 -4.98 5.63
CA PHE A 280 16.08 -5.76 5.12
C PHE A 280 15.62 -6.84 6.10
N ILE A 281 16.52 -7.60 6.71
CA ILE A 281 16.19 -8.58 7.76
C ILE A 281 15.55 -7.89 8.96
N THR A 282 16.05 -6.71 9.35
CA THR A 282 15.48 -5.91 10.45
C THR A 282 14.06 -5.46 10.13
N VAL A 283 13.81 -5.02 8.90
CA VAL A 283 12.48 -4.67 8.40
C VAL A 283 11.53 -5.87 8.43
N LEU A 284 11.96 -7.03 7.94
CA LEU A 284 11.16 -8.25 7.95
C LEU A 284 10.83 -8.69 9.38
N SER A 285 11.79 -8.60 10.29
CA SER A 285 11.62 -8.92 11.70
C SER A 285 10.61 -7.98 12.37
N GLY A 286 10.73 -6.66 12.14
CA GLY A 286 9.77 -5.67 12.61
C GLY A 286 8.36 -5.96 12.09
N THR A 287 8.25 -6.23 10.80
CA THR A 287 7.00 -6.57 10.11
C THR A 287 6.35 -7.85 10.67
N ALA A 288 7.14 -8.88 10.95
CA ALA A 288 6.68 -10.13 11.57
C ALA A 288 6.17 -9.91 13.00
N ILE A 289 6.85 -9.08 13.79
CA ILE A 289 6.39 -8.68 15.14
C ILE A 289 5.08 -7.91 15.03
N LEU A 290 5.01 -6.91 14.15
CA LEU A 290 3.78 -6.12 13.91
C LEU A 290 2.61 -7.02 13.52
N HIS A 291 2.83 -8.00 12.63
CA HIS A 291 1.81 -8.98 12.24
C HIS A 291 1.36 -9.86 13.42
N SER A 292 2.30 -10.31 14.26
CA SER A 292 2.03 -11.18 15.41
C SER A 292 1.35 -10.47 16.58
N THR A 293 1.55 -9.16 16.70
CA THR A 293 0.94 -8.30 17.75
C THR A 293 -0.43 -7.78 17.38
N ARG A 294 -0.96 -8.21 16.22
CA ARG A 294 -2.32 -7.88 15.83
C ARG A 294 -3.28 -8.65 16.73
N GLU A 295 -4.00 -7.92 17.58
CA GLU A 295 -5.20 -8.48 18.20
C GLU A 295 -6.23 -8.76 17.10
N PRO A 296 -6.82 -9.97 17.02
CA PRO A 296 -8.00 -10.17 16.22
C PRO A 296 -9.10 -9.25 16.76
N ASP A 297 -9.75 -8.48 15.88
CA ASP A 297 -10.90 -7.67 16.28
C ASP A 297 -11.88 -8.56 17.06
N PRO A 298 -12.50 -8.06 18.15
CA PRO A 298 -13.54 -8.83 18.83
C PRO A 298 -14.58 -9.22 17.78
N PRO A 299 -15.08 -10.47 17.80
CA PRO A 299 -16.07 -10.91 16.84
C PRO A 299 -17.20 -9.89 16.85
N ILE A 300 -17.48 -9.32 15.69
CA ILE A 300 -18.68 -8.50 15.50
C ILE A 300 -19.82 -9.40 15.98
N ILE A 301 -20.51 -8.97 17.05
CA ILE A 301 -21.73 -9.64 17.50
C ILE A 301 -22.65 -9.67 16.28
N THR A 302 -22.72 -10.84 15.63
CA THR A 302 -23.37 -11.03 14.33
C THR A 302 -24.89 -11.16 14.49
N ASP A 303 -25.42 -10.79 15.65
CA ASP A 303 -26.83 -11.00 16.00
C ASP A 303 -27.75 -9.79 15.75
N LEU A 304 -27.28 -8.69 15.13
CA LEU A 304 -28.20 -7.56 14.88
C LEU A 304 -28.16 -6.89 13.50
N TYR A 305 -27.19 -7.19 12.62
CA TYR A 305 -27.11 -6.56 11.29
C TYR A 305 -26.50 -7.46 10.21
N THR A 306 -26.99 -8.69 10.05
CA THR A 306 -26.82 -9.40 8.78
C THR A 306 -27.93 -8.96 7.83
N PRO A 307 -27.66 -8.26 6.71
CA PRO A 307 -28.55 -8.36 5.56
C PRO A 307 -28.53 -9.83 5.12
N ILE A 308 -29.67 -10.48 5.30
CA ILE A 308 -29.87 -11.89 4.98
C ILE A 308 -29.68 -12.04 3.47
N SER A 309 -28.49 -12.45 3.04
CA SER A 309 -28.32 -13.12 1.75
C SER A 309 -29.34 -14.26 1.70
N PRO A 310 -30.14 -14.41 0.62
CA PRO A 310 -31.12 -15.49 0.55
C PRO A 310 -30.38 -16.82 0.55
N ARG A 311 -30.23 -17.42 1.73
CA ARG A 311 -29.81 -18.81 1.89
C ARG A 311 -30.98 -19.66 1.44
N VAL A 312 -30.87 -20.21 0.23
CA VAL A 312 -31.69 -21.35 -0.19
C VAL A 312 -31.35 -22.49 0.77
N SER A 313 -32.23 -22.70 1.75
CA SER A 313 -32.14 -23.79 2.71
C SER A 313 -33.10 -24.87 2.25
N TRP A 314 -32.54 -26.01 1.85
CA TRP A 314 -33.35 -27.17 1.48
C TRP A 314 -33.86 -27.82 2.76
N TYR A 315 -35.15 -27.64 3.06
CA TYR A 315 -35.82 -28.38 4.10
C TYR A 315 -36.30 -29.70 3.49
N ILE A 316 -35.60 -30.80 3.77
CA ILE A 316 -36.11 -32.14 3.48
C ILE A 316 -37.06 -32.48 4.62
N GLN A 317 -38.36 -32.41 4.35
CA GLN A 317 -39.39 -32.86 5.29
C GLN A 317 -39.38 -34.39 5.33
N GLY A 318 -38.45 -34.96 6.10
CA GLY A 318 -38.58 -36.32 6.58
C GLY A 318 -39.69 -36.35 7.62
N ASN A 319 -40.89 -36.74 7.20
CA ASN A 319 -42.00 -37.00 8.11
C ASN A 319 -41.50 -38.11 9.08
N GLY A 320 -41.26 -37.75 10.33
CA GLY A 320 -40.71 -38.69 11.30
C GLY A 320 -41.66 -39.84 11.50
N GLU A 321 -41.15 -41.08 11.42
CA GLU A 321 -41.43 -42.13 12.38
C GLU A 321 -40.25 -43.12 12.48
N LEU A 322 -40.05 -43.53 13.73
CA LEU A 322 -39.06 -44.43 14.29
C LEU A 322 -39.23 -45.86 13.73
N TRP A 323 -38.18 -46.41 13.11
CA TRP A 323 -37.94 -47.85 12.86
C TRP A 323 -39.11 -48.73 12.36
N LYS A 324 -39.10 -49.10 11.06
CA LYS A 324 -39.21 -50.51 10.60
C LYS A 324 -39.00 -50.66 9.09
N GLN A 325 -38.31 -51.75 8.75
CA GLN A 325 -37.97 -52.28 7.43
C GLN A 325 -39.21 -52.72 6.61
N LYS A 326 -39.29 -52.35 5.31
CA LYS A 326 -39.70 -53.23 4.19
C LYS A 326 -39.52 -52.58 2.80
N ASP A 327 -39.33 -53.46 1.82
CA ASP A 327 -38.93 -53.27 0.42
C ASP A 327 -39.95 -52.59 -0.52
N GLU A 328 -39.41 -52.20 -1.69
CA GLU A 328 -39.99 -51.95 -3.03
C GLU A 328 -40.63 -50.59 -3.43
N ASP A 329 -40.05 -50.07 -4.52
CA ASP A 329 -40.58 -49.28 -5.66
C ASP A 329 -41.42 -47.99 -5.48
N GLY A 330 -40.93 -46.90 -6.09
CA GLY A 330 -41.76 -45.98 -6.87
C GLY A 330 -41.85 -44.50 -6.43
N SER A 331 -41.39 -43.61 -7.33
CA SER A 331 -41.62 -42.15 -7.46
C SER A 331 -40.63 -41.16 -6.78
N PRO A 332 -40.21 -40.08 -7.50
CA PRO A 332 -39.28 -39.08 -6.96
C PRO A 332 -40.01 -38.06 -6.06
N PRO A 333 -39.34 -37.49 -5.03
CA PRO A 333 -39.98 -36.53 -4.14
C PRO A 333 -40.24 -35.20 -4.86
N SER A 334 -41.47 -34.70 -4.75
CA SER A 334 -41.91 -33.41 -5.27
C SER A 334 -41.26 -32.25 -4.51
N PHE A 335 -40.49 -31.41 -5.21
CA PHE A 335 -39.95 -30.16 -4.66
C PHE A 335 -41.02 -29.06 -4.73
N ILE A 336 -41.46 -28.57 -3.57
CA ILE A 336 -42.32 -27.38 -3.47
C ILE A 336 -41.48 -26.23 -2.94
N THR A 337 -41.26 -25.21 -3.77
CA THR A 337 -40.57 -23.96 -3.39
C THR A 337 -41.58 -23.00 -2.78
N ILE A 338 -41.54 -22.78 -1.46
CA ILE A 338 -42.33 -21.73 -0.79
C ILE A 338 -41.44 -20.48 -0.65
N LEU A 339 -41.73 -19.45 -1.45
CA LEU A 339 -41.17 -18.10 -1.28
C LEU A 339 -42.00 -17.38 -0.20
N ARG A 340 -41.43 -17.22 0.99
CA ARG A 340 -42.03 -16.37 2.03
C ARG A 340 -41.60 -14.92 1.80
N HIS A 341 -42.52 -14.10 1.28
CA HIS A 341 -42.39 -12.65 1.27
C HIS A 341 -42.90 -12.09 2.59
N ASP A 342 -42.00 -11.75 3.51
CA ASP A 342 -42.39 -10.96 4.68
C ASP A 342 -41.94 -9.50 4.49
N TYR A 343 -42.96 -8.64 4.55
CA TYR A 343 -43.02 -7.22 4.23
C TYR A 343 -42.42 -6.29 5.30
N PHE A 344 -42.05 -5.10 4.83
CA PHE A 344 -42.15 -3.78 5.48
C PHE A 344 -42.76 -3.73 6.88
N LYS A 345 -42.00 -3.18 7.83
CA LYS A 345 -42.47 -2.13 8.76
C LYS A 345 -41.32 -1.26 9.23
#